data_AF-A0A3D4U398-F1
#
_entry.id   AF-A0A3D4U398-F1
#
_cell.length_a   1.000
_cell.length_b   1.000
_cell.length_c   1.000
_cell.angle_alpha   90.00
_cell.angle_beta   90.00
_cell.angle_gamma   90.00
#
_symmetry.space_group_name_H-M   'P 1'
#
loop_
_entity.id
_entity.type
_entity.pdbx_description
1 polymer ?
#
loop_
_entity_poly.entity_id
_entity_poly.type
_entity_poly.pdbx_seq_one_letter_code
_entity_poly.pdbx_strand_id
1 'polypeptide(L)'
;MALLGSILTGLGITAAVKSAKWVADRRGWLPASYYWNLADQAVADGDLDTAIRNNQRARQRQSDYAPAQAQRQMLLMVANQHATKARVHHCLARETLAKQEQRLIALKRQRMRRSLLATVIPIASGYAAGLLQMRVPIYACYGIGALASLITWSALHTPISEATLAVTAAQQGLEIARQKFACELKRRAMLN
;
A
#
# COMPACT_ATOMS: atom_id res chain seq x y z
N MET A 1 -32.03 34.58 -33.21
CA MET A 1 -32.45 33.18 -33.45
C MET A 1 -31.48 32.35 -34.31
N ALA A 2 -30.48 32.93 -35.00
CA ALA A 2 -29.54 32.17 -35.84
C ALA A 2 -28.51 31.31 -35.06
N LEU A 3 -28.21 31.63 -33.80
CA LEU A 3 -27.22 30.91 -32.98
C LEU A 3 -27.69 29.54 -32.45
N LEU A 4 -29.00 29.29 -32.38
CA LEU A 4 -29.55 28.01 -31.88
C LEU A 4 -29.55 26.91 -32.95
N GLY A 5 -29.66 27.28 -34.24
CA GLY A 5 -29.63 26.33 -35.36
C GLY A 5 -28.24 25.72 -35.63
N SER A 6 -27.16 26.46 -35.37
CA SER A 6 -25.78 25.99 -35.55
C SER A 6 -25.31 25.02 -34.45
N ILE A 7 -25.83 25.17 -33.23
CA ILE A 7 -25.51 24.25 -32.12
C ILE A 7 -26.17 22.88 -32.32
N LEU A 8 -27.42 22.87 -32.81
CA LEU A 8 -28.16 21.63 -33.10
C LEU A 8 -27.56 20.83 -34.27
N THR A 9 -27.09 21.52 -35.31
CA THR A 9 -26.40 20.87 -36.43
C THR A 9 -25.00 20.38 -36.04
N GLY A 10 -24.25 21.11 -35.20
CA GLY A 10 -22.96 20.66 -34.67
C GLY A 10 -23.03 19.41 -33.78
N LEU A 11 -24.06 19.34 -32.92
CA LEU A 11 -24.30 18.15 -32.08
C LEU A 11 -24.74 16.93 -32.90
N GLY A 12 -25.56 17.14 -33.95
CA GLY A 12 -25.97 16.06 -34.85
C GLY A 12 -24.79 15.43 -35.60
N ILE A 13 -23.87 16.25 -36.12
CA ILE A 13 -22.70 15.78 -36.88
C ILE A 13 -21.73 15.00 -35.99
N THR A 14 -21.45 15.48 -34.78
CA THR A 14 -20.53 14.79 -33.86
C THR A 14 -21.07 13.43 -33.42
N ALA A 15 -22.38 13.33 -33.14
CA ALA A 15 -23.03 12.06 -32.84
C ALA A 15 -22.98 11.09 -34.03
N ALA A 16 -23.24 11.57 -35.25
CA ALA A 16 -23.18 10.77 -36.47
C ALA A 16 -21.76 10.27 -36.79
N VAL A 17 -20.73 11.10 -36.60
CA VAL A 17 -19.33 10.69 -36.79
C VAL A 17 -18.94 9.63 -35.76
N LYS A 18 -19.36 9.79 -34.49
CA LYS A 18 -19.05 8.84 -33.43
C LYS A 18 -19.74 7.48 -33.67
N SER A 19 -21.00 7.48 -34.11
CA SER A 19 -21.72 6.26 -34.44
C SER A 19 -21.12 5.58 -35.68
N ALA A 20 -20.80 6.34 -36.73
CA ALA A 20 -20.14 5.82 -37.93
C ALA A 20 -18.78 5.19 -37.61
N LYS A 21 -17.95 5.88 -36.80
CA LYS A 21 -16.65 5.34 -36.33
C LYS A 21 -16.84 4.03 -35.56
N TRP A 22 -17.81 3.96 -34.66
CA TRP A 22 -18.09 2.75 -33.88
C TRP A 22 -18.53 1.57 -34.78
N VAL A 23 -19.39 1.84 -35.78
CA VAL A 23 -19.80 0.82 -36.76
C VAL A 23 -18.61 0.36 -37.60
N ALA A 24 -17.77 1.28 -38.07
CA ALA A 24 -16.58 0.97 -38.86
C ALA A 24 -15.56 0.14 -38.06
N ASP A 25 -15.36 0.45 -36.77
CA ASP A 25 -14.50 -0.30 -35.86
C ASP A 25 -14.99 -1.75 -35.68
N ARG A 26 -16.29 -1.92 -35.39
CA ARG A 26 -16.91 -3.25 -35.23
C ARG A 26 -16.88 -4.09 -36.50
N ARG A 27 -17.09 -3.47 -37.67
CA ARG A 27 -17.02 -4.17 -38.97
C ARG A 27 -15.59 -4.40 -39.46
N GLY A 28 -14.60 -3.80 -38.80
CA GLY A 28 -13.20 -3.94 -39.18
C GLY A 28 -12.80 -3.19 -40.45
N TRP A 29 -13.53 -2.14 -40.80
CA TRP A 29 -13.26 -1.32 -41.99
C TRP A 29 -12.13 -0.30 -41.78
N LEU A 30 -11.72 -0.07 -40.53
CA LEU A 30 -10.66 0.88 -40.21
C LEU A 30 -9.27 0.27 -40.50
N PRO A 31 -8.40 0.94 -41.27
CA PRO A 31 -7.07 0.43 -41.61
C PRO A 31 -6.12 0.48 -40.41
N ALA A 32 -5.05 -0.31 -40.46
CA ALA A 32 -4.02 -0.33 -39.43
C ALA A 32 -3.39 1.06 -39.18
N SER A 33 -3.22 1.85 -40.24
CA SER A 33 -2.69 3.22 -40.18
C SER A 33 -3.55 4.16 -39.33
N TYR A 34 -4.87 3.98 -39.31
CA TYR A 34 -5.77 4.78 -38.48
C TYR A 34 -5.48 4.58 -36.99
N TYR A 35 -5.35 3.32 -36.55
CA TYR A 35 -5.04 3.03 -35.14
C TYR A 35 -3.61 3.38 -34.78
N TRP A 36 -2.67 3.31 -35.72
CA TRP A 36 -1.31 3.80 -35.48
C TRP A 36 -1.28 5.31 -35.27
N ASN A 37 -1.97 6.11 -36.08
CA ASN A 37 -2.09 7.56 -35.85
C ASN A 37 -2.70 7.88 -34.47
N LEU A 38 -3.73 7.14 -34.06
CA LEU A 38 -4.31 7.30 -32.71
C LEU A 38 -3.35 6.86 -31.60
N ALA A 39 -2.48 5.89 -31.86
CA ALA A 39 -1.45 5.49 -30.90
C ALA A 39 -0.37 6.57 -30.80
N ASP A 40 0.08 7.12 -31.92
CA ASP A 40 1.08 8.19 -31.99
C ASP A 40 0.59 9.47 -31.30
N GLN A 41 -0.65 9.87 -31.56
CA GLN A 41 -1.28 10.98 -30.86
C GLN A 41 -1.35 10.75 -29.34
N ALA A 42 -1.73 9.54 -28.91
CA ALA A 42 -1.74 9.19 -27.50
C ALA A 42 -0.34 9.19 -26.85
N VAL A 43 0.71 8.86 -27.61
CA VAL A 43 2.10 9.01 -27.14
C VAL A 43 2.44 10.50 -26.95
N ALA A 44 2.06 11.36 -27.91
CA ALA A 44 2.27 12.80 -27.82
C ALA A 44 1.53 13.42 -26.61
N ASP A 45 0.32 12.91 -26.32
CA ASP A 45 -0.49 13.33 -25.16
C ASP A 45 0.00 12.73 -23.83
N GLY A 46 0.96 11.79 -23.86
CA GLY A 46 1.47 11.09 -22.68
C GLY A 46 0.55 9.98 -22.14
N ASP A 47 -0.54 9.65 -22.83
CA ASP A 47 -1.45 8.55 -22.48
C ASP A 47 -0.92 7.22 -23.02
N LEU A 48 0.03 6.65 -22.28
CA LEU A 48 0.69 5.38 -22.62
C LEU A 48 -0.29 4.19 -22.72
N ASP A 49 -1.34 4.16 -21.90
CA ASP A 49 -2.31 3.06 -21.90
C ASP A 49 -3.13 3.08 -23.20
N THR A 50 -3.58 4.25 -23.63
CA THR A 50 -4.28 4.41 -24.90
C THR A 50 -3.35 4.15 -26.08
N ALA A 51 -2.09 4.58 -26.01
CA ALA A 51 -1.08 4.28 -27.03
C ALA A 51 -0.87 2.77 -27.21
N ILE A 52 -0.69 2.02 -26.12
CA ILE A 52 -0.50 0.56 -26.16
C ILE A 52 -1.73 -0.13 -26.75
N ARG A 53 -2.94 0.24 -26.31
CA ARG A 53 -4.19 -0.34 -26.83
C ARG A 53 -4.36 -0.11 -28.33
N ASN A 54 -4.12 1.12 -28.79
CA ASN A 54 -4.27 1.47 -30.20
C ASN A 54 -3.19 0.83 -31.07
N ASN A 55 -1.93 0.75 -30.59
CA ASN A 55 -0.87 0.03 -31.28
C ASN A 55 -1.18 -1.47 -31.42
N GLN A 56 -1.74 -2.09 -30.38
CA GLN A 56 -2.20 -3.48 -30.43
C GLN A 56 -3.33 -3.67 -31.46
N ARG A 57 -4.29 -2.75 -31.53
CA ARG A 57 -5.35 -2.77 -32.54
C ARG A 57 -4.79 -2.64 -33.96
N ALA A 58 -3.83 -1.75 -34.18
CA ALA A 58 -3.14 -1.63 -35.48
C ALA A 58 -2.54 -2.97 -35.93
N ARG A 59 -1.87 -3.68 -35.02
CA ARG A 59 -1.25 -4.99 -35.28
C ARG A 59 -2.27 -6.13 -35.46
N GLN A 60 -3.42 -6.05 -34.80
CA GLN A 60 -4.51 -7.01 -35.02
C GLN A 60 -5.12 -6.86 -36.41
N ARG A 61 -5.11 -5.65 -36.98
CA ARG A 61 -5.54 -5.41 -38.37
C ARG A 61 -4.51 -5.87 -39.38
N GLN A 62 -3.23 -5.62 -39.11
CA GLN A 62 -2.12 -6.03 -39.97
C GLN A 62 -0.91 -6.39 -39.12
N SER A 63 -0.58 -7.69 -39.05
CA SER A 63 0.51 -8.22 -38.20
C SER A 63 1.86 -7.59 -38.53
N ASP A 64 2.08 -7.33 -39.82
CA ASP A 64 3.36 -6.92 -40.40
C ASP A 64 3.43 -5.40 -40.64
N TYR A 65 2.57 -4.64 -39.95
CA TYR A 65 2.58 -3.18 -40.05
C TYR A 65 3.81 -2.59 -39.35
N ALA A 66 4.88 -2.35 -40.14
CA ALA A 66 6.20 -1.94 -39.67
C ALA A 66 6.19 -0.75 -38.68
N PRO A 67 5.42 0.34 -38.89
CA PRO A 67 5.38 1.46 -37.95
C PRO A 67 4.89 1.06 -36.55
N ALA A 68 3.86 0.21 -36.47
CA ALA A 68 3.36 -0.25 -35.17
C ALA A 68 4.34 -1.21 -34.49
N GLN A 69 5.09 -2.02 -35.25
CA GLN A 69 6.12 -2.90 -34.70
C GLN A 69 7.28 -2.11 -34.09
N ALA A 70 7.76 -1.07 -34.77
CA ALA A 70 8.81 -0.18 -34.26
C ALA A 70 8.35 0.53 -32.96
N GLN A 71 7.15 1.11 -32.99
CA GLN A 71 6.58 1.81 -31.83
C GLN A 71 6.34 0.88 -30.63
N ARG A 72 6.07 -0.41 -30.87
CA ARG A 72 5.87 -1.40 -29.79
C ARG A 72 7.11 -1.57 -28.93
N GLN A 73 8.31 -1.63 -29.52
CA GLN A 73 9.54 -1.81 -28.75
C GLN A 73 9.76 -0.64 -27.79
N MET A 74 9.56 0.59 -28.28
CA MET A 74 9.60 1.80 -27.47
C MET A 74 8.56 1.76 -26.35
N LEU A 75 7.30 1.44 -26.65
CA LEU A 75 6.22 1.38 -25.66
C LEU A 75 6.50 0.33 -24.58
N LEU A 76 7.08 -0.83 -24.93
CA LEU A 76 7.45 -1.86 -23.96
C LEU A 76 8.58 -1.40 -23.04
N MET A 77 9.58 -0.70 -23.58
CA MET A 77 10.67 -0.15 -22.78
C MET A 77 10.14 0.88 -21.76
N VAL A 78 9.29 1.80 -22.21
CA VAL A 78 8.67 2.81 -21.35
C VAL A 78 7.77 2.16 -20.31
N ALA A 79 6.90 1.21 -20.70
CA ALA A 79 6.06 0.47 -19.77
C ALA A 79 6.87 -0.27 -18.69
N ASN A 80 7.97 -0.91 -19.08
CA ASN A 80 8.88 -1.55 -18.12
C ASN A 80 9.51 -0.54 -17.16
N GLN A 81 9.91 0.63 -17.65
CA GLN A 81 10.45 1.70 -16.81
C GLN A 81 9.41 2.25 -15.82
N HIS A 82 8.15 2.41 -16.24
CA HIS A 82 7.08 2.82 -15.33
C HIS A 82 6.77 1.72 -14.29
N ALA A 83 6.77 0.46 -14.70
CA ALA A 83 6.57 -0.66 -13.79
C ALA A 83 7.69 -0.76 -12.74
N THR A 84 8.96 -0.52 -13.11
CA THR A 84 10.07 -0.51 -12.15
C THR A 84 9.96 0.67 -11.18
N LYS A 85 9.68 1.88 -11.68
CA LYS A 85 9.43 3.06 -10.83
C LYS A 85 8.29 2.82 -9.84
N ALA A 86 7.15 2.30 -10.30
CA ALA A 86 6.01 1.99 -9.44
C ALA A 86 6.36 0.96 -8.35
N ARG A 87 7.13 -0.07 -8.70
CA ARG A 87 7.61 -1.07 -7.72
C ARG A 87 8.53 -0.44 -6.67
N VAL A 88 9.42 0.48 -7.06
CA VAL A 88 10.29 1.20 -6.13
C VAL A 88 9.46 2.08 -5.19
N HIS A 89 8.52 2.87 -5.71
CA HIS A 89 7.63 3.69 -4.89
C HIS A 89 6.82 2.86 -3.90
N HIS A 90 6.31 1.70 -4.32
CA HIS A 90 5.58 0.80 -3.45
C HIS A 90 6.48 0.14 -2.39
N CYS A 91 7.73 -0.23 -2.72
CA CYS A 91 8.73 -0.73 -1.74
C CYS A 91 9.02 0.36 -0.69
N LEU A 92 9.22 1.61 -1.13
CA LEU A 92 9.46 2.76 -0.24
C LEU A 92 8.25 3.09 0.65
N ALA A 93 7.03 3.10 0.09
CA ALA A 93 5.81 3.37 0.85
C ALA A 93 5.56 2.30 1.93
N ARG A 94 5.87 1.04 1.65
CA ARG A 94 5.80 -0.02 2.67
C ARG A 94 6.82 0.19 3.79
N GLU A 95 8.04 0.62 3.44
CA GLU A 95 9.06 0.89 4.46
C GLU A 95 8.67 2.06 5.37
N THR A 96 8.07 3.12 4.82
CA THR A 96 7.60 4.25 5.63
C THR A 96 6.44 3.86 6.55
N LEU A 97 5.47 3.07 6.05
CA LEU A 97 4.37 2.54 6.87
C LEU A 97 4.89 1.65 8.01
N ALA A 98 5.79 0.71 7.72
CA ALA A 98 6.38 -0.17 8.74
C ALA A 98 7.10 0.64 9.84
N LYS A 99 7.83 1.70 9.48
CA LYS A 99 8.47 2.61 10.46
C LYS A 99 7.44 3.37 11.31
N GLN A 100 6.32 3.79 10.72
CA GLN A 100 5.24 4.46 11.46
C GLN A 100 4.56 3.51 12.44
N GLU A 101 4.28 2.27 12.03
CA GLU A 101 3.71 1.24 12.90
C GLU A 101 4.62 0.92 14.07
N GLN A 102 5.93 0.77 13.83
CA GLN A 102 6.91 0.56 14.90
C GLN A 102 6.93 1.70 15.92
N ARG A 103 6.88 2.96 15.45
CA ARG A 103 6.79 4.13 16.34
C ARG A 103 5.51 4.11 17.17
N LEU A 104 4.38 3.75 16.56
CA LEU A 104 3.10 3.68 17.24
C LEU A 104 3.08 2.57 18.30
N ILE A 105 3.66 1.41 18.01
CA ILE A 105 3.84 0.32 18.98
C ILE A 105 4.74 0.76 20.14
N ALA A 106 5.86 1.44 19.86
CA ALA A 106 6.77 1.96 20.89
C ALA A 106 6.06 2.97 21.81
N LEU A 107 5.29 3.90 21.23
CA LEU A 107 4.50 4.87 21.99
C LEU A 107 3.40 4.19 22.84
N LYS A 108 2.71 3.17 22.31
CA LYS A 108 1.75 2.38 23.09
C LYS A 108 2.40 1.70 24.28
N ARG A 109 3.57 1.07 24.08
CA ARG A 109 4.35 0.46 25.18
C ARG A 109 4.76 1.49 26.23
N GLN A 110 5.22 2.66 25.81
CA GLN A 110 5.58 3.74 26.73
C GLN A 110 4.37 4.25 27.52
N ARG A 111 3.21 4.39 26.87
CA ARG A 111 1.95 4.78 27.52
C ARG A 111 1.49 3.74 28.54
N MET A 112 1.56 2.44 28.21
CA MET A 112 1.25 1.35 29.14
C MET A 112 2.19 1.32 30.34
N ARG A 113 3.51 1.53 30.14
CA ARG A 113 4.46 1.62 31.26
C ARG A 113 4.14 2.79 32.18
N ARG A 114 3.80 3.95 31.63
CA ARG A 114 3.39 5.12 32.42
C ARG A 114 2.10 4.87 33.20
N SER A 115 1.09 4.24 32.59
CA SER A 115 -0.16 3.92 33.30
C SER A 115 0.05 2.90 34.41
N LEU A 116 0.88 1.86 34.19
CA LEU A 116 1.21 0.87 35.20
C LEU A 116 1.97 1.49 36.39
N LEU A 117 2.98 2.34 36.13
CA LEU A 117 3.69 3.03 37.20
C LEU A 117 2.76 3.97 37.98
N ALA A 118 1.84 4.66 37.31
CA ALA A 118 0.89 5.56 37.94
C ALA A 118 -0.14 4.84 38.83
N THR A 119 -0.49 3.59 38.55
CA THR A 119 -1.43 2.82 39.38
C THR A 119 -0.73 2.01 40.48
N VAL A 120 0.43 1.44 40.21
CA VAL A 120 1.14 0.56 41.17
C VAL A 120 1.79 1.35 42.31
N ILE A 121 2.40 2.51 42.03
CA ILE A 121 3.11 3.31 43.05
C ILE A 121 2.17 3.79 44.18
N PRO A 122 0.98 4.37 43.91
CA PRO A 122 0.06 4.78 44.97
C PRO A 122 -0.50 3.62 45.79
N ILE A 123 -0.75 2.46 45.16
CA ILE A 123 -1.24 1.27 45.89
C ILE A 123 -0.15 0.77 46.83
N ALA A 124 1.11 0.69 46.37
CA ALA A 124 2.24 0.28 47.18
C ALA A 124 2.52 1.26 48.33
N SER A 125 2.45 2.58 48.08
CA SER A 125 2.67 3.59 49.13
C SER A 125 1.53 3.60 50.17
N GLY A 126 0.29 3.45 49.73
CA GLY A 126 -0.87 3.31 50.62
C GLY A 126 -0.76 2.07 51.53
N TYR A 127 -0.32 0.93 50.97
CA TYR A 127 -0.06 -0.28 51.74
C TYR A 127 1.05 -0.11 52.77
N ALA A 128 2.18 0.52 52.39
CA ALA A 128 3.29 0.76 53.29
C ALA A 128 2.91 1.69 54.46
N ALA A 129 2.13 2.74 54.19
CA ALA A 129 1.62 3.65 55.22
C ALA A 129 0.66 2.94 56.20
N GLY A 130 -0.24 2.08 55.68
CA GLY A 130 -1.14 1.28 56.51
C GLY A 130 -0.40 0.29 57.41
N LEU A 131 0.65 -0.36 56.89
CA LEU A 131 1.51 -1.27 57.66
C LEU A 131 2.26 -0.55 58.79
N LEU A 132 2.70 0.69 58.58
CA LEU A 132 3.37 1.49 59.61
C LEU A 132 2.42 1.93 60.74
N GLN A 133 1.12 2.10 60.45
CA GLN A 133 0.13 2.49 61.46
C GLN A 133 -0.46 1.31 62.24
N MET A 134 -0.47 0.09 61.69
CA MET A 134 -1.05 -1.07 62.37
C MET A 134 -0.01 -1.85 63.19
N ARG A 135 -0.13 -1.78 64.52
CA ARG A 135 0.74 -2.48 65.51
C ARG A 135 0.56 -4.01 65.59
N VAL A 136 -0.28 -4.62 64.75
CA VAL A 136 -0.68 -6.04 64.89
C VAL A 136 -0.14 -6.89 63.74
N PRO A 137 0.75 -7.87 64.00
CA PRO A 137 1.50 -8.58 62.96
C PRO A 137 0.65 -9.51 62.06
N ILE A 138 -0.54 -9.91 62.51
CA ILE A 138 -1.39 -10.87 61.79
C ILE A 138 -1.94 -10.28 60.48
N TYR A 139 -2.19 -8.97 60.41
CA TYR A 139 -2.71 -8.31 59.20
C TYR A 139 -1.64 -8.12 58.12
N ALA A 140 -0.36 -8.11 58.49
CA ALA A 140 0.74 -8.00 57.53
C ALA A 140 0.82 -9.23 56.59
N CYS A 141 0.52 -10.43 57.11
CA CYS A 141 0.55 -11.66 56.33
C CYS A 141 -0.56 -11.71 55.26
N TYR A 142 -1.76 -11.21 55.57
CA TYR A 142 -2.86 -11.14 54.59
C TYR A 142 -2.59 -10.12 53.48
N GLY A 143 -1.95 -8.99 53.81
CA GLY A 143 -1.55 -7.98 52.83
C GLY A 143 -0.54 -8.50 51.82
N ILE A 144 0.49 -9.22 52.28
CA ILE A 144 1.52 -9.81 51.41
C ILE A 144 0.92 -10.92 50.53
N GLY A 145 0.02 -11.75 51.07
CA GLY A 145 -0.68 -12.78 50.31
C GLY A 145 -1.54 -12.20 49.19
N ALA A 146 -2.30 -11.14 49.47
CA ALA A 146 -3.12 -10.46 48.46
C ALA A 146 -2.27 -9.79 47.37
N LEU A 147 -1.15 -9.15 47.74
CA LEU A 147 -0.19 -8.57 46.80
C LEU A 147 0.47 -9.63 45.92
N ALA A 148 0.92 -10.75 46.51
CA ALA A 148 1.46 -11.87 45.75
C ALA A 148 0.41 -12.41 44.77
N SER A 149 -0.83 -12.59 45.23
CA SER A 149 -1.95 -13.08 44.39
C SER A 149 -2.25 -12.15 43.22
N LEU A 150 -2.22 -10.83 43.43
CA LEU A 150 -2.38 -9.82 42.38
C LEU A 150 -1.21 -9.83 41.39
N ILE A 151 0.03 -10.04 41.86
CA ILE A 151 1.21 -10.18 40.98
C ILE A 151 1.09 -11.45 40.15
N THR A 152 0.76 -12.60 40.76
CA THR A 152 0.58 -13.87 40.04
C THR A 152 -0.60 -13.80 39.07
N TRP A 153 -1.72 -13.18 39.44
CA TRP A 153 -2.86 -12.98 38.55
C TRP A 153 -2.51 -12.07 37.37
N SER A 154 -1.74 -11.00 37.62
CA SER A 154 -1.24 -10.13 36.56
C SER A 154 -0.24 -10.84 35.64
N ALA A 155 0.58 -11.75 36.17
CA ALA A 155 1.53 -12.56 35.39
C ALA A 155 0.84 -13.72 34.62
N LEU A 156 -0.28 -14.23 35.13
CA LEU A 156 -1.08 -15.26 34.46
C LEU A 156 -1.96 -14.66 33.35
N HIS A 157 -2.36 -13.40 33.50
CA HIS A 157 -3.08 -12.63 32.48
C HIS A 157 -2.19 -11.70 31.65
N THR A 158 -0.88 -11.57 31.93
CA THR A 158 0.06 -11.16 30.90
C THR A 158 0.03 -12.28 29.89
N PRO A 159 -0.61 -12.06 28.75
CA PRO A 159 -1.03 -13.14 27.90
C PRO A 159 0.21 -13.89 27.40
N ILE A 160 0.07 -15.21 27.22
CA ILE A 160 0.88 -16.03 26.31
C ILE A 160 1.01 -15.35 24.93
N SER A 161 0.18 -14.34 24.65
CA SER A 161 0.37 -13.37 23.56
C SER A 161 1.71 -12.66 23.57
N GLU A 162 2.46 -12.43 24.65
CA GLU A 162 3.78 -11.80 24.53
C GLU A 162 4.84 -12.74 23.94
N ALA A 163 4.85 -14.01 24.35
CA ALA A 163 5.73 -15.03 23.77
C ALA A 163 5.31 -15.37 22.33
N THR A 164 4.01 -15.49 22.06
CA THR A 164 3.50 -15.70 20.68
C THR A 164 3.59 -14.42 19.83
N LEU A 165 3.52 -13.21 20.39
CA LEU A 165 3.85 -11.94 19.73
C LEU A 165 5.33 -11.86 19.45
N ALA A 166 6.20 -12.36 20.34
CA ALA A 166 7.63 -12.39 20.09
C ALA A 166 7.96 -13.37 18.95
N VAL A 167 7.34 -14.55 18.92
CA VAL A 167 7.51 -15.53 17.83
C VAL A 167 6.91 -15.03 16.51
N THR A 168 5.70 -14.45 16.52
CA THR A 168 5.08 -13.89 15.31
C THR A 168 5.78 -12.62 14.83
N ALA A 169 6.27 -11.77 15.73
CA ALA A 169 7.10 -10.62 15.37
C ALA A 169 8.48 -11.04 14.84
N ALA A 170 9.06 -12.14 15.35
CA ALA A 170 10.29 -12.70 14.81
C ALA A 170 10.07 -13.31 13.42
N GLN A 171 8.97 -14.03 13.20
CA GLN A 171 8.59 -14.55 11.88
C GLN A 171 8.29 -13.42 10.89
N GLN A 172 7.54 -12.39 11.28
CA GLN A 172 7.31 -11.20 10.45
C GLN A 172 8.62 -10.45 10.17
N GLY A 173 9.50 -10.32 11.17
CA GLY A 173 10.81 -9.72 11.00
C GLY A 173 11.68 -10.46 9.97
N LEU A 174 11.64 -11.79 9.99
CA LEU A 174 12.33 -12.64 9.02
C LEU A 174 11.76 -12.48 7.60
N GLU A 175 10.43 -12.42 7.46
CA GLU A 175 9.79 -12.16 6.15
C GLU A 175 10.13 -10.77 5.62
N ILE A 176 10.08 -9.74 6.46
CA ILE A 176 10.46 -8.37 6.09
C ILE A 176 11.93 -8.33 5.70
N ALA A 177 12.82 -9.00 6.42
CA ALA A 177 14.24 -9.09 6.09
C ALA A 177 14.47 -9.78 4.73
N ARG A 178 13.77 -10.90 4.45
CA ARG A 178 13.80 -11.58 3.14
C ARG A 178 13.32 -10.67 2.02
N GLN A 179 12.21 -9.96 2.22
CA GLN A 179 11.67 -9.02 1.23
C GLN A 179 12.64 -7.85 1.00
N LYS A 180 13.27 -7.31 2.06
CA LYS A 180 14.25 -6.24 1.96
C LYS A 180 15.50 -6.69 1.22
N PHE A 181 16.02 -7.89 1.50
CA PHE A 181 17.11 -8.49 0.76
C PHE A 181 16.78 -8.68 -0.72
N ALA A 182 15.56 -9.14 -1.03
CA ALA A 182 15.10 -9.26 -2.41
C ALA A 182 14.96 -7.88 -3.11
N CYS A 183 14.50 -6.85 -2.40
CA CYS A 183 14.42 -5.47 -2.92
C CYS A 183 15.84 -4.90 -3.15
N GLU A 184 16.82 -5.14 -2.25
CA GLU A 184 18.23 -4.72 -2.42
C GLU A 184 18.94 -5.45 -3.57
N LEU A 185 18.78 -6.77 -3.67
CA LEU A 185 19.35 -7.55 -4.78
C LEU A 185 18.85 -7.03 -6.13
N LYS A 186 17.54 -6.74 -6.25
CA LYS A 186 16.96 -6.13 -7.45
C LYS A 186 17.48 -4.72 -7.70
N ARG A 187 17.70 -3.92 -6.65
CA ARG A 187 18.27 -2.58 -6.78
C ARG A 187 19.71 -2.62 -7.30
N ARG A 188 20.55 -3.53 -6.78
CA ARG A 188 21.92 -3.72 -7.26
C ARG A 188 21.97 -4.22 -8.71
N ALA A 189 21.07 -5.13 -9.08
CA ALA A 189 20.94 -5.62 -10.45
C ALA A 189 20.47 -4.57 -11.47
N MET A 190 19.87 -3.44 -11.04
CA MET A 190 19.49 -2.33 -11.93
C MET A 190 20.60 -1.27 -12.09
N LEU A 191 21.63 -1.30 -11.25
CA LEU A 191 22.73 -0.32 -11.24
C LEU A 191 23.99 -0.81 -11.97
N ASN A 192 24.05 -2.11 -12.28
CA ASN A 192 25.08 -2.74 -13.12
C ASN A 192 24.51 -3.03 -14.50
#